data_AF-A0A224YNS3-F1
#
_entry.id   AF-A0A224YNS3-F1
#
_cell.length_a   1.000
_cell.length_b   1.000
_cell.length_c   1.000
_cell.angle_alpha   90.00
_cell.angle_beta   90.00
_cell.angle_gamma   90.00
#
_symmetry.space_group_name_H-M   'P 1'
#
loop_
_entity.id
_entity.type
_entity.pdbx_description
1 polymer ?
#
loop_
_entity_poly.entity_id
_entity_poly.type
_entity_poly.pdbx_seq_one_letter_code
_entity_poly.pdbx_strand_id
1 'polypeptide(L)'
;MFISAQYYLLKVLKIDTVFAVTMVPRLVQAFMSAIGDYWTVELGRRLFGYEGACWTAVSLLCSWFLHYTASRTLTNVAEQVFTAGALSMYPWGGQKQPSTSWGYLWLVGLSCMIRPTALVLWLPLIALHFARASHSRMFLLKRLVFTSLICFGALMLCDRWFYQRWVCTPWNFVRLNFVADIGAHYGKHPWHWYFTVGLPAVLALQLLPFVLGVRVGRCRLLAAIVIWHMLVLSLVSHKEFRFLLPIFPLAMCVCGAGMARLPRSWGITLAILLGVAFFPPALYFGLFHQKGTLEAMDYLSKELDKKPGGGSVAFLMPCHSTPFHSHIHRRNVKMKFLTCEPNIKKKKNHVDEAREFFLDPINGLKMYGLGGMTDYVVIYNSLYKHMLDFVVDYDLKFLKGFVHTHFPTAYVGQEVWIYKTH
;
A
#
# COMPACT_ATOMS: atom_id res chain seq x y z
N MET A 1 0.59 13.43 4.20
CA MET A 1 0.19 14.68 3.51
C MET A 1 -0.36 14.46 2.11
N PHE A 2 0.23 13.57 1.30
CA PHE A 2 -0.20 13.34 -0.09
C PHE A 2 -1.71 13.05 -0.26
N ILE A 3 -2.26 12.11 0.51
CA ILE A 3 -3.69 11.74 0.42
C ILE A 3 -4.58 12.82 1.03
N SER A 4 -4.18 13.39 2.17
CA SER A 4 -4.96 14.43 2.87
C SER A 4 -5.09 15.72 2.06
N ALA A 5 -4.10 16.06 1.23
CA ALA A 5 -4.16 17.23 0.35
C ALA A 5 -5.33 17.14 -0.64
N GLN A 6 -5.63 15.94 -1.14
CA GLN A 6 -6.74 15.71 -2.07
C GLN A 6 -8.08 15.99 -1.39
N TYR A 7 -8.28 15.48 -0.16
CA TYR A 7 -9.48 15.77 0.62
C TYR A 7 -9.61 17.23 1.02
N TYR A 8 -8.49 17.87 1.36
CA TYR A 8 -8.47 19.30 1.68
C TYR A 8 -8.88 20.15 0.48
N LEU A 9 -8.41 19.80 -0.73
CA LEU A 9 -8.81 20.48 -1.96
C LEU A 9 -10.32 20.36 -2.22
N LEU A 10 -10.88 19.16 -2.08
CA LEU A 10 -12.33 18.95 -2.22
C LEU A 10 -13.14 19.80 -1.23
N LYS A 11 -12.66 19.89 0.02
CA LYS A 11 -13.27 20.70 1.07
C LYS A 11 -13.22 22.20 0.75
N VAL A 12 -12.07 22.70 0.28
CA VAL A 12 -11.90 24.13 -0.10
C VAL A 12 -12.81 24.49 -1.27
N LEU A 13 -12.92 23.60 -2.25
CA LEU A 13 -13.78 23.75 -3.42
C LEU A 13 -15.27 23.48 -3.10
N LYS A 14 -15.61 23.04 -1.88
CA LYS A 14 -16.97 22.69 -1.44
C LYS A 14 -17.66 21.64 -2.33
N ILE A 15 -16.88 20.70 -2.86
CA ILE A 15 -17.34 19.58 -3.70
C ILE A 15 -17.09 18.22 -3.03
N ASP A 16 -16.96 18.21 -1.70
CA ASP A 16 -16.72 17.03 -0.89
C ASP A 16 -17.99 16.18 -0.70
N THR A 17 -18.57 15.71 -1.81
CA THR A 17 -19.61 14.68 -1.76
C THR A 17 -19.01 13.31 -1.42
N VAL A 18 -19.82 12.37 -0.92
CA VAL A 18 -19.38 10.97 -0.67
C VAL A 18 -18.73 10.38 -1.93
N PHE A 19 -19.32 10.61 -3.10
CA PHE A 19 -18.77 10.15 -4.37
C PHE A 19 -17.40 10.77 -4.67
N ALA A 20 -17.23 12.08 -4.49
CA ALA A 20 -15.95 12.74 -4.74
C ALA A 20 -14.86 12.27 -3.77
N VAL A 21 -15.18 12.15 -2.48
CA VAL A 21 -14.25 11.69 -1.43
C VAL A 21 -13.83 10.24 -1.66
N THR A 22 -14.70 9.39 -2.21
CA THR A 22 -14.36 7.99 -2.50
C THR A 22 -13.59 7.82 -3.82
N MET A 23 -13.96 8.55 -4.88
CA MET A 23 -13.42 8.31 -6.23
C MET A 23 -12.15 9.10 -6.54
N VAL A 24 -12.01 10.34 -6.06
CA VAL A 24 -10.85 11.19 -6.40
C VAL A 24 -9.52 10.53 -6.01
N PRO A 25 -9.35 9.95 -4.81
CA PRO A 25 -8.12 9.24 -4.47
C PRO A 25 -7.82 8.05 -5.36
N ARG A 26 -8.86 7.33 -5.82
CA ARG A 26 -8.69 6.19 -6.74
C ARG A 26 -8.24 6.65 -8.12
N LEU A 27 -8.82 7.74 -8.64
CA LEU A 27 -8.42 8.33 -9.92
C LEU A 27 -6.99 8.86 -9.89
N VAL A 28 -6.60 9.54 -8.80
CA VAL A 28 -5.22 10.00 -8.62
C VAL A 28 -4.25 8.81 -8.59
N GLN A 29 -4.59 7.73 -7.89
CA GLN A 29 -3.75 6.52 -7.86
C GLN A 29 -3.66 5.81 -9.21
N ALA A 30 -4.76 5.75 -9.97
CA ALA A 30 -4.76 5.20 -11.32
C ALA A 30 -3.85 6.03 -12.26
N PHE A 31 -3.95 7.35 -12.21
CA PHE A 31 -3.09 8.25 -12.97
C PHE A 31 -1.61 8.11 -12.59
N MET A 32 -1.30 8.05 -11.29
CA MET A 32 0.06 7.82 -10.81
C MET A 32 0.61 6.48 -11.28
N SER A 33 -0.18 5.41 -11.18
CA SER A 33 0.22 4.08 -11.62
C SER A 33 0.53 4.06 -13.12
N ALA A 34 -0.31 4.71 -13.94
CA ALA A 34 -0.05 4.84 -15.39
C ALA A 34 1.27 5.57 -15.69
N ILE A 35 1.60 6.63 -14.92
CA ILE A 35 2.89 7.31 -15.03
C ILE A 35 4.04 6.38 -14.61
N GLY A 36 3.87 5.62 -13.53
CA GLY A 36 4.85 4.64 -13.07
C GLY A 36 5.14 3.55 -14.11
N ASP A 37 4.10 3.05 -14.78
CA ASP A 37 4.22 2.07 -15.86
C ASP A 37 4.95 2.65 -17.05
N TYR A 38 4.60 3.88 -17.47
CA TYR A 38 5.32 4.59 -18.53
C TYR A 38 6.81 4.72 -18.22
N TRP A 39 7.19 5.18 -17.02
CA TRP A 39 8.60 5.30 -16.64
C TRP A 39 9.31 3.96 -16.53
N THR A 40 8.60 2.90 -16.14
CA THR A 40 9.16 1.54 -16.09
C THR A 40 9.43 1.00 -17.50
N VAL A 41 8.52 1.21 -18.45
CA VAL A 41 8.73 0.85 -19.86
C VAL A 41 9.87 1.67 -20.47
N GLU A 42 9.93 2.97 -20.17
CA GLU A 42 11.02 3.85 -20.61
C GLU A 42 12.37 3.42 -20.01
N LEU A 43 12.40 2.99 -18.75
CA LEU A 43 13.58 2.36 -18.15
C LEU A 43 14.00 1.10 -18.91
N GLY A 44 13.05 0.21 -19.21
CA GLY A 44 13.28 -0.99 -20.03
C GLY A 44 13.87 -0.63 -21.40
N ARG A 45 13.33 0.40 -22.06
CA ARG A 45 13.83 0.91 -23.35
C ARG A 45 15.27 1.41 -23.27
N ARG A 46 15.61 2.16 -22.22
CA ARG A 46 16.97 2.69 -22.01
C ARG A 46 17.99 1.58 -21.72
N LEU A 47 17.59 0.55 -20.99
CA LEU A 47 18.49 -0.53 -20.58
C LEU A 47 18.68 -1.60 -21.66
N PHE A 48 17.60 -1.93 -22.39
CA PHE A 48 17.53 -3.12 -23.25
C PHE A 48 17.02 -2.83 -24.68
N GLY A 49 16.77 -1.57 -25.03
CA GLY A 49 16.28 -1.18 -26.36
C GLY A 49 14.77 -1.40 -26.55
N TYR A 50 14.31 -1.25 -27.79
CA TYR A 50 12.88 -1.31 -28.13
C TYR A 50 12.24 -2.65 -27.77
N GLU A 51 12.89 -3.76 -28.13
CA GLU A 51 12.36 -5.10 -27.84
C GLU A 51 12.24 -5.36 -26.33
N GLY A 52 13.24 -4.97 -25.54
CA GLY A 52 13.17 -5.07 -24.09
C GLY A 52 12.06 -4.20 -23.47
N ALA A 53 11.77 -3.05 -24.07
CA ALA A 53 10.64 -2.20 -23.65
C ALA A 53 9.29 -2.89 -23.89
N CYS A 54 9.09 -3.49 -25.06
CA CYS A 54 7.87 -4.23 -25.38
C CYS A 54 7.64 -5.38 -24.39
N TRP A 55 8.66 -6.20 -24.13
CA TRP A 55 8.55 -7.30 -23.16
C TRP A 55 8.40 -6.84 -21.71
N THR A 56 8.99 -5.68 -21.35
CA THR A 56 8.76 -5.05 -20.03
C THR A 56 7.29 -4.61 -19.90
N ALA A 57 6.72 -4.01 -20.95
CA ALA A 57 5.30 -3.63 -20.96
C ALA A 57 4.38 -4.85 -20.83
N VAL A 58 4.67 -5.94 -21.57
CA VAL A 58 3.93 -7.21 -21.43
C VAL A 58 4.05 -7.76 -20.00
N SER A 59 5.23 -7.71 -19.39
CA SER A 59 5.44 -8.16 -18.01
C SER A 59 4.62 -7.33 -17.00
N LEU A 60 4.56 -6.01 -17.18
CA LEU A 60 3.70 -5.13 -16.36
C LEU A 60 2.22 -5.49 -16.50
N LEU A 61 1.73 -5.62 -17.74
CA LEU A 61 0.33 -5.97 -18.02
C LEU A 61 -0.06 -7.34 -17.46
N CYS A 62 0.88 -8.29 -17.40
CA CYS A 62 0.65 -9.61 -16.84
C CYS A 62 0.91 -9.68 -15.33
N SER A 63 1.09 -8.56 -14.61
CA SER A 63 1.35 -8.60 -13.17
C SER A 63 0.06 -8.57 -12.35
N TRP A 64 -0.29 -9.69 -11.72
CA TRP A 64 -1.42 -9.75 -10.79
C TRP A 64 -1.25 -8.78 -9.61
N PHE A 65 -0.03 -8.65 -9.08
CA PHE A 65 0.26 -7.84 -7.91
C PHE A 65 0.13 -6.34 -8.21
N LEU A 66 0.56 -5.91 -9.40
CA LEU A 66 0.38 -4.53 -9.83
C LEU A 66 -1.11 -4.22 -9.98
N HIS A 67 -1.89 -5.07 -10.64
CA HIS A 67 -3.35 -4.92 -10.74
C HIS A 67 -4.04 -4.85 -9.37
N TYR A 68 -3.57 -5.65 -8.41
CA TYR A 68 -4.11 -5.67 -7.05
C TYR A 68 -3.79 -4.39 -6.25
N THR A 69 -2.62 -3.79 -6.46
CA THR A 69 -2.12 -2.67 -5.66
C THR A 69 -2.32 -1.30 -6.30
N ALA A 70 -2.31 -1.19 -7.62
CA ALA A 70 -2.28 0.08 -8.37
C ALA A 70 -3.51 0.97 -8.11
N SER A 71 -4.68 0.37 -7.89
CA SER A 71 -5.92 1.09 -7.61
C SER A 71 -6.10 1.45 -6.12
N ARG A 72 -5.26 0.90 -5.24
CA ARG A 72 -5.36 1.11 -3.79
C ARG A 72 -4.61 2.38 -3.40
N THR A 73 -5.14 3.11 -2.43
CA THR A 73 -4.58 4.37 -1.91
C THR A 73 -3.34 4.15 -1.02
N LEU A 74 -2.33 3.48 -1.56
CA LEU A 74 -1.10 3.14 -0.90
C LEU A 74 -0.03 4.19 -1.18
N THR A 75 0.67 4.64 -0.13
CA THR A 75 1.85 5.51 -0.31
C THR A 75 3.03 4.77 -0.96
N ASN A 76 3.04 3.44 -0.91
CA ASN A 76 4.02 2.60 -1.61
C ASN A 76 3.91 2.69 -3.14
N VAL A 77 2.70 2.93 -3.68
CA VAL A 77 2.52 3.16 -5.13
C VAL A 77 3.16 4.48 -5.51
N ALA A 78 2.98 5.54 -4.71
CA ALA A 78 3.69 6.81 -4.93
C ALA A 78 5.22 6.65 -4.87
N GLU A 79 5.73 5.91 -3.88
CA GLU A 79 7.15 5.57 -3.75
C GLU A 79 7.68 4.82 -4.99
N GLN A 80 6.92 3.84 -5.50
CA GLN A 80 7.22 3.10 -6.73
C GLN A 80 7.29 4.02 -7.94
N VAL A 81 6.30 4.90 -8.12
CA VAL A 81 6.20 5.81 -9.27
C VAL A 81 7.40 6.76 -9.31
N PHE A 82 7.72 7.43 -8.20
CA PHE A 82 8.90 8.29 -8.14
C PHE A 82 10.20 7.52 -8.31
N THR A 83 10.27 6.29 -7.78
CA THR A 83 11.43 5.41 -7.98
C THR A 83 11.57 5.01 -9.45
N ALA A 84 10.51 4.63 -10.15
CA ALA A 84 10.54 4.31 -11.57
C ALA A 84 11.02 5.51 -12.41
N GLY A 85 10.48 6.70 -12.15
CA GLY A 85 10.91 7.93 -12.82
C GLY A 85 12.39 8.23 -12.57
N ALA A 86 12.84 8.15 -11.32
CA ALA A 86 14.23 8.36 -10.96
C ALA A 86 15.17 7.32 -11.59
N LEU A 87 14.77 6.04 -11.63
CA LEU A 87 15.53 4.98 -12.29
C LEU A 87 15.63 5.20 -13.79
N SER A 88 14.57 5.69 -14.44
CA SER A 88 14.59 6.01 -15.87
C SER A 88 15.60 7.12 -16.18
N MET A 89 15.76 8.09 -15.27
CA MET A 89 16.69 9.23 -15.40
C MET A 89 18.10 8.93 -14.89
N TYR A 90 18.31 7.81 -14.20
CA TYR A 90 19.58 7.44 -13.60
C TYR A 90 20.67 7.15 -14.65
N PRO A 91 21.92 7.61 -14.46
CA PRO A 91 23.00 7.38 -15.40
C PRO A 91 23.57 5.95 -15.29
N TRP A 92 22.95 5.00 -15.99
CA TRP A 92 23.34 3.58 -15.96
C TRP A 92 24.72 3.25 -16.57
N GLY A 93 25.34 4.20 -17.30
CA GLY A 93 26.62 4.06 -17.98
C GLY A 93 26.49 3.42 -19.38
N GLY A 94 27.23 3.93 -20.38
CA GLY A 94 27.25 3.39 -21.75
C GLY A 94 26.14 3.89 -22.70
N GLN A 95 25.45 4.97 -22.36
CA GLN A 95 24.43 5.63 -23.20
C GLN A 95 24.86 7.09 -23.48
N LYS A 96 24.35 7.73 -24.54
CA LYS A 96 24.54 9.17 -24.85
C LYS A 96 23.86 10.11 -23.81
N GLN A 97 23.87 9.75 -22.54
CA GLN A 97 23.48 10.66 -21.48
C GLN A 97 24.73 11.35 -20.96
N PRO A 98 24.69 12.68 -20.76
CA PRO A 98 25.81 13.36 -20.14
C PRO A 98 26.02 12.76 -18.74
N SER A 99 27.28 12.52 -18.37
CA SER A 99 27.70 12.03 -17.05
C SER A 99 27.31 12.95 -15.88
N THR A 100 26.58 14.03 -16.18
CA THR A 100 26.13 15.10 -15.29
C THR A 100 24.61 15.07 -15.05
N SER A 101 23.87 14.04 -15.49
CA SER A 101 22.43 13.93 -15.18
C SER A 101 22.19 13.78 -13.67
N TRP A 102 21.72 14.86 -13.03
CA TRP A 102 21.41 14.92 -11.60
C TRP A 102 19.91 15.04 -11.33
N GLY A 103 19.08 15.16 -12.37
CA GLY A 103 17.63 15.39 -12.24
C GLY A 103 16.90 14.27 -11.49
N TYR A 104 17.43 13.04 -11.53
CA TYR A 104 16.86 11.92 -10.77
C TYR A 104 16.87 12.18 -9.25
N LEU A 105 17.81 12.97 -8.73
CA LEU A 105 17.92 13.28 -7.30
C LEU A 105 16.70 14.00 -6.74
N TRP A 106 15.98 14.77 -7.56
CA TRP A 106 14.71 15.39 -7.15
C TRP A 106 13.63 14.36 -6.89
N LEU A 107 13.48 13.39 -7.80
CA LEU A 107 12.50 12.31 -7.65
C LEU A 107 12.87 11.39 -6.48
N VAL A 108 14.16 11.15 -6.24
CA VAL A 108 14.64 10.45 -5.04
C VAL A 108 14.27 11.22 -3.78
N GLY A 109 14.53 12.53 -3.74
CA GLY A 109 14.18 13.40 -2.63
C GLY A 109 12.68 13.38 -2.33
N LEU A 110 11.83 13.52 -3.36
CA LEU A 110 10.37 13.41 -3.24
C LEU A 110 9.93 12.04 -2.72
N SER A 111 10.53 10.95 -3.22
CA SER A 111 10.26 9.60 -2.72
C SER A 111 10.59 9.48 -1.23
N CYS A 112 11.73 10.01 -0.79
CA CYS A 112 12.16 10.02 0.61
C CYS A 112 11.27 10.90 1.51
N MET A 113 10.73 12.00 0.99
CA MET A 113 9.76 12.84 1.71
C MET A 113 8.45 12.09 1.99
N ILE A 114 8.00 11.27 1.05
CA ILE A 114 6.77 10.47 1.22
C ILE A 114 7.04 9.26 2.11
N ARG A 115 8.15 8.55 1.86
CA ARG A 115 8.58 7.39 2.64
C ARG A 115 10.10 7.39 2.79
N PRO A 116 10.63 7.54 4.02
CA PRO A 116 12.07 7.40 4.28
C PRO A 116 12.65 6.05 3.87
N THR A 117 11.82 5.02 3.73
CA THR A 117 12.23 3.69 3.25
C THR A 117 12.81 3.69 1.84
N ALA A 118 12.50 4.69 1.01
CA ALA A 118 13.03 4.81 -0.35
C ALA A 118 14.56 4.86 -0.37
N LEU A 119 15.19 5.38 0.70
CA LEU A 119 16.65 5.41 0.85
C LEU A 119 17.27 4.01 0.76
N VAL A 120 16.58 2.96 1.23
CA VAL A 120 17.10 1.59 1.20
C VAL A 120 17.48 1.18 -0.22
N LEU A 121 16.61 1.46 -1.19
CA LEU A 121 16.85 1.17 -2.61
C LEU A 121 17.90 2.10 -3.22
N TRP A 122 17.87 3.39 -2.85
CA TRP A 122 18.68 4.42 -3.51
C TRP A 122 20.12 4.51 -3.00
N LEU A 123 20.41 4.13 -1.75
CA LEU A 123 21.76 4.15 -1.18
C LEU A 123 22.81 3.43 -2.05
N PRO A 124 22.64 2.15 -2.46
CA PRO A 124 23.62 1.47 -3.30
C PRO A 124 23.75 2.10 -4.70
N LEU A 125 22.67 2.63 -5.27
CA LEU A 125 22.68 3.29 -6.58
C LEU A 125 23.43 4.63 -6.52
N ILE A 126 23.20 5.42 -5.48
CA ILE A 126 23.94 6.68 -5.26
C ILE A 126 25.42 6.37 -5.06
N ALA A 127 25.76 5.39 -4.22
CA ALA A 127 27.14 4.95 -4.01
C ALA A 127 27.80 4.49 -5.32
N LEU A 128 27.08 3.73 -6.15
CA LEU A 128 27.55 3.29 -7.46
C LEU A 128 27.78 4.47 -8.41
N HIS A 129 26.90 5.48 -8.40
CA HIS A 129 27.10 6.69 -9.20
C HIS A 129 28.35 7.45 -8.75
N PHE A 130 28.56 7.62 -7.44
CA PHE A 130 29.78 8.22 -6.91
C PHE A 130 31.05 7.45 -7.29
N ALA A 131 31.01 6.11 -7.23
CA ALA A 131 32.13 5.27 -7.60
C ALA A 131 32.50 5.36 -9.09
N ARG A 132 31.49 5.52 -9.96
CA ARG A 132 31.69 5.66 -11.42
C ARG A 132 32.08 7.08 -11.84
N ALA A 133 31.64 8.10 -11.12
CA ALA A 133 31.79 9.50 -11.50
C ALA A 133 33.17 10.08 -11.12
N SER A 134 34.28 9.58 -11.69
CA SER A 134 35.66 9.96 -11.29
C SER A 134 35.92 11.47 -11.21
N HIS A 135 35.52 12.24 -12.23
CA HIS A 135 35.82 13.68 -12.36
C HIS A 135 34.75 14.61 -11.76
N SER A 136 33.53 14.14 -11.49
CA SER A 136 32.40 15.00 -11.10
C SER A 136 31.84 14.72 -9.68
N ARG A 137 32.58 13.98 -8.83
CA ARG A 137 32.14 13.64 -7.46
C ARG A 137 31.75 14.86 -6.63
N MET A 138 32.56 15.92 -6.66
CA MET A 138 32.27 17.15 -5.92
C MET A 138 31.01 17.85 -6.43
N PHE A 139 30.80 17.85 -7.75
CA PHE A 139 29.58 18.38 -8.36
C PHE A 139 28.34 17.57 -7.93
N LEU A 140 28.44 16.24 -8.01
CA LEU A 140 27.37 15.33 -7.58
C LEU A 140 27.04 15.49 -6.09
N LEU A 141 28.06 15.62 -5.23
CA LEU A 141 27.89 15.86 -3.80
C LEU A 141 27.18 17.19 -3.53
N LYS A 142 27.63 18.29 -4.17
CA LYS A 142 26.97 19.60 -4.05
C LYS A 142 25.50 19.52 -4.46
N ARG A 143 25.18 18.81 -5.55
CA ARG A 143 23.80 18.62 -6.02
C ARG A 143 22.98 17.75 -5.07
N LEU A 144 23.53 16.64 -4.57
CA LEU A 144 22.87 15.78 -3.59
C LEU A 144 22.53 16.54 -2.31
N VAL A 145 23.49 17.30 -1.76
CA VAL A 145 23.28 18.13 -0.57
C VAL A 145 22.21 19.19 -0.86
N PHE A 146 22.32 19.89 -1.98
CA PHE A 146 21.34 20.91 -2.38
C PHE A 146 19.91 20.35 -2.50
N THR A 147 19.72 19.24 -3.23
CA THR A 147 18.39 18.64 -3.38
C THR A 147 17.87 18.09 -2.06
N SER A 148 18.74 17.48 -1.24
CA SER A 148 18.36 16.94 0.07
C SER A 148 17.93 18.06 1.03
N LEU A 149 18.65 19.18 1.07
CA LEU A 149 18.30 20.33 1.90
C LEU A 149 16.96 20.95 1.48
N ILE A 150 16.71 21.08 0.17
CA ILE A 150 15.44 21.62 -0.32
C ILE A 150 14.28 20.67 -0.01
N CYS A 151 14.41 19.37 -0.31
CA CYS A 151 13.38 18.39 -0.02
C CYS A 151 13.11 18.28 1.49
N PHE A 152 14.15 18.25 2.31
CA PHE A 152 14.01 18.20 3.77
C PHE A 152 13.40 19.50 4.33
N GLY A 153 13.84 20.66 3.86
CA GLY A 153 13.26 21.96 4.23
C GLY A 153 11.78 22.04 3.87
N ALA A 154 11.41 21.65 2.65
CA ALA A 154 10.03 21.58 2.21
C ALA A 154 9.19 20.62 3.09
N LEU A 155 9.74 19.44 3.43
CA LEU A 155 9.09 18.51 4.32
C LEU A 155 8.85 19.09 5.72
N MET A 156 9.85 19.75 6.30
CA MET A 156 9.74 20.38 7.62
C MET A 156 8.70 21.52 7.64
N LEU A 157 8.62 22.32 6.56
CA LEU A 157 7.60 23.36 6.41
C LEU A 157 6.20 22.74 6.27
N CYS A 158 6.07 21.69 5.47
CA CYS A 158 4.84 20.92 5.33
C CYS A 158 4.38 20.33 6.68
N ASP A 159 5.30 19.73 7.44
CA ASP A 159 5.03 19.18 8.77
C ASP A 159 4.60 20.29 9.74
N ARG A 160 5.31 21.44 9.73
CA ARG A 160 4.96 22.60 10.58
C ARG A 160 3.58 23.17 10.26
N TRP A 161 3.22 23.22 8.99
CA TRP A 161 1.91 23.69 8.53
C TRP A 161 0.79 22.74 8.93
N PHE A 162 1.00 21.43 8.82
CA PHE A 162 -0.05 20.45 9.13
C PHE A 162 -0.21 20.20 10.63
N TYR A 163 0.88 19.98 11.36
CA TYR A 163 0.84 19.63 12.79
C TYR A 163 0.76 20.85 13.71
N GLN A 164 0.83 22.07 13.17
CA GLN A 164 0.85 23.33 13.93
C GLN A 164 2.00 23.44 14.95
N ARG A 165 2.99 22.54 14.88
CA ARG A 165 4.21 22.51 15.69
C ARG A 165 5.35 21.95 14.86
N TRP A 166 6.59 22.23 15.25
CA TRP A 166 7.75 21.64 14.58
C TRP A 166 7.80 20.14 14.86
N VAL A 167 7.63 19.34 13.81
CA VAL A 167 7.70 17.88 13.86
C VAL A 167 8.62 17.44 12.74
N CYS A 168 9.58 16.56 13.04
CA CYS A 168 10.37 15.88 12.02
C CYS A 168 9.77 14.49 11.80
N THR A 169 8.91 14.34 10.78
CA THR A 169 8.23 13.06 10.52
C THR A 169 9.18 11.90 10.18
N PRO A 170 10.30 12.07 9.42
CA PRO A 170 11.23 10.97 9.17
C PRO A 170 11.90 10.47 10.45
N TRP A 171 12.25 11.38 11.36
CA TRP A 171 12.84 11.01 12.66
C TRP A 171 11.84 10.21 13.51
N ASN A 172 10.59 10.67 13.59
CA ASN A 172 9.54 9.93 14.29
C ASN A 172 9.27 8.57 13.65
N PHE A 173 9.31 8.48 12.32
CA PHE A 173 9.21 7.20 11.61
C PHE A 173 10.32 6.24 12.04
N VAL A 174 11.58 6.70 12.07
CA VAL A 174 12.72 5.87 12.48
C VAL A 174 12.59 5.42 13.93
N ARG A 175 12.28 6.36 14.83
CA ARG A 175 12.08 6.09 16.26
C ARG A 175 10.97 5.08 16.51
N LEU A 176 9.85 5.18 15.82
CA LEU A 176 8.69 4.32 16.07
C LEU A 176 8.81 2.93 15.41
N ASN A 177 9.37 2.87 14.20
CA ASN A 177 9.44 1.61 13.45
C ASN A 177 10.70 0.79 13.75
N PHE A 178 11.86 1.43 13.92
CA PHE A 178 13.12 0.71 14.15
C PHE A 178 13.51 0.64 15.62
N VAL A 179 13.33 1.72 16.39
CA VAL A 179 13.73 1.74 17.80
C VAL A 179 12.67 1.15 18.72
N ALA A 180 11.39 1.48 18.49
CA ALA A 180 10.28 0.98 19.30
C ALA A 180 9.64 -0.31 18.75
N ASP A 181 10.03 -0.77 17.55
CA ASP A 181 9.53 -1.98 16.86
C ASP A 181 7.99 -2.12 16.91
N ILE A 182 7.26 -1.01 16.75
CA ILE A 182 5.79 -1.02 16.88
C ILE A 182 5.15 -1.93 15.82
N GLY A 183 5.79 -2.08 14.66
CA GLY A 183 5.33 -2.98 13.60
C GLY A 183 5.11 -4.42 14.06
N ALA A 184 5.89 -4.90 15.04
CA ALA A 184 5.73 -6.22 15.63
C ALA A 184 4.33 -6.50 16.18
N HIS A 185 3.60 -5.46 16.59
CA HIS A 185 2.23 -5.57 17.08
C HIS A 185 1.26 -6.09 16.00
N TYR A 186 1.51 -5.74 14.74
CA TYR A 186 0.69 -6.15 13.59
C TYR A 186 1.10 -7.49 12.98
N GLY A 187 1.92 -8.27 13.70
CA GLY A 187 2.39 -9.59 13.28
C GLY A 187 3.87 -9.62 12.93
N LYS A 188 4.50 -10.76 13.19
CA LYS A 188 5.92 -11.02 12.93
C LYS A 188 6.08 -12.13 11.91
N HIS A 189 7.07 -11.98 11.04
CA HIS A 189 7.45 -12.99 10.08
C HIS A 189 8.95 -13.31 10.18
N PRO A 190 9.37 -14.56 9.91
CA PRO A 190 10.78 -14.93 9.90
C PRO A 190 11.62 -14.07 8.96
N TRP A 191 12.92 -13.95 9.22
CA TRP A 191 13.83 -13.11 8.43
C TRP A 191 13.79 -13.44 6.93
N HIS A 192 13.76 -14.73 6.57
CA HIS A 192 13.77 -15.20 5.17
C HIS A 192 12.44 -14.98 4.41
N TRP A 193 11.39 -14.45 5.05
CA TRP A 193 10.04 -14.40 4.49
C TRP A 193 9.97 -13.69 3.13
N TYR A 194 10.76 -12.63 2.92
CA TYR A 194 10.80 -11.96 1.62
C TYR A 194 11.32 -12.86 0.50
N PHE A 195 12.24 -13.77 0.79
CA PHE A 195 12.82 -14.70 -0.19
C PHE A 195 11.93 -15.92 -0.42
N THR A 196 11.30 -16.45 0.63
CA THR A 196 10.50 -17.68 0.56
C THR A 196 9.04 -17.44 0.20
N VAL A 197 8.47 -16.31 0.59
CA VAL A 197 7.04 -15.99 0.41
C VAL A 197 6.85 -14.68 -0.34
N GLY A 198 7.55 -13.62 0.05
CA GLY A 198 7.37 -12.26 -0.48
C GLY A 198 7.55 -12.15 -1.99
N LEU A 199 8.77 -12.35 -2.48
CA LEU A 199 9.11 -12.25 -3.89
C LEU A 199 8.41 -13.35 -4.73
N PRO A 200 8.37 -14.63 -4.29
CA PRO A 200 7.62 -15.66 -5.00
C PRO A 200 6.13 -15.34 -5.15
N ALA A 201 5.47 -14.75 -4.14
CA ALA A 201 4.08 -14.34 -4.27
C ALA A 201 3.93 -13.13 -5.21
N VAL A 202 4.76 -12.09 -5.05
CA VAL A 202 4.68 -10.86 -5.84
C VAL A 202 4.91 -11.12 -7.33
N LEU A 203 5.92 -11.93 -7.68
CA LEU A 203 6.19 -12.28 -9.08
C LEU A 203 5.34 -13.47 -9.56
N ALA A 204 5.03 -14.42 -8.68
CA ALA A 204 4.34 -15.67 -8.99
C ALA A 204 4.98 -16.36 -10.22
N LEU A 205 4.20 -16.74 -11.24
CA LEU A 205 4.69 -17.28 -12.50
C LEU A 205 5.70 -16.37 -13.25
N GLN A 206 5.74 -15.05 -12.99
CA GLN A 206 6.80 -14.19 -13.53
C GLN A 206 8.19 -14.45 -12.92
N LEU A 207 8.29 -15.31 -11.90
CA LEU A 207 9.58 -15.76 -11.40
C LEU A 207 10.40 -16.49 -12.50
N LEU A 208 9.72 -17.16 -13.44
CA LEU A 208 10.37 -17.82 -14.59
C LEU A 208 11.13 -16.80 -15.48
N PRO A 209 10.48 -15.78 -16.08
CA PRO A 209 11.19 -14.77 -16.85
C PRO A 209 12.16 -13.95 -16.00
N PHE A 210 11.90 -13.75 -14.70
CA PHE A 210 12.85 -13.09 -13.81
C PHE A 210 14.18 -13.86 -13.73
N VAL A 211 14.14 -15.16 -13.45
CA VAL A 211 15.35 -16.02 -13.36
C VAL A 211 16.10 -16.08 -14.69
N LEU A 212 15.38 -16.15 -15.82
CA LEU A 212 15.98 -16.08 -17.16
C LEU A 212 16.66 -14.73 -17.39
N GLY A 213 16.03 -13.64 -16.94
CA GLY A 213 16.54 -12.28 -17.02
C GLY A 213 17.82 -12.07 -16.23
N VAL A 214 17.95 -12.66 -15.03
CA VAL A 214 19.17 -12.56 -14.20
C VAL A 214 20.44 -13.01 -14.94
N ARG A 215 20.31 -13.94 -15.91
CA ARG A 215 21.42 -14.42 -16.75
C ARG A 215 21.92 -13.37 -17.75
N VAL A 216 21.21 -12.26 -17.95
CA VAL A 216 21.65 -11.11 -18.77
C VAL A 216 22.64 -10.26 -17.96
N GLY A 217 23.79 -9.94 -18.56
CA GLY A 217 24.90 -9.26 -17.88
C GLY A 217 24.48 -7.99 -17.11
N ARG A 218 23.68 -7.11 -17.73
CA ARG A 218 23.16 -5.87 -17.11
C ARG A 218 22.10 -6.14 -16.04
N CYS A 219 21.28 -7.19 -16.18
CA CYS A 219 20.25 -7.55 -15.21
C CYS A 219 20.82 -8.01 -13.87
N ARG A 220 22.06 -8.52 -13.83
CA ARG A 220 22.73 -8.90 -12.57
C ARG A 220 22.80 -7.74 -11.58
N LEU A 221 23.06 -6.52 -12.06
CA LEU A 221 23.06 -5.33 -11.21
C LEU A 221 21.65 -5.02 -10.68
N LEU A 222 20.63 -5.09 -11.54
CA LEU A 222 19.23 -4.84 -11.15
C LEU A 222 18.77 -5.87 -10.11
N ALA A 223 19.08 -7.14 -10.33
CA ALA A 223 18.79 -8.23 -9.41
C ALA A 223 19.55 -8.07 -8.07
N ALA A 224 20.80 -7.61 -8.10
CA ALA A 224 21.56 -7.32 -6.88
C ALA A 224 20.89 -6.20 -6.06
N ILE A 225 20.33 -5.17 -6.70
CA ILE A 225 19.58 -4.11 -6.02
C ILE A 225 18.27 -4.64 -5.42
N VAL A 226 17.56 -5.50 -6.14
CA VAL A 226 16.36 -6.20 -5.64
C VAL A 226 16.69 -7.01 -4.39
N ILE A 227 17.75 -7.83 -4.45
CA ILE A 227 18.20 -8.66 -3.33
C ILE A 227 18.63 -7.79 -2.15
N TRP A 228 19.40 -6.73 -2.39
CA TRP A 228 19.82 -5.77 -1.36
C TRP A 228 18.61 -5.19 -0.61
N HIS A 229 17.61 -4.70 -1.33
CA HIS A 229 16.40 -4.14 -0.72
C HIS A 229 15.68 -5.17 0.14
N MET A 230 15.55 -6.41 -0.35
CA MET A 230 14.95 -7.52 0.40
C MET A 230 15.77 -7.87 1.66
N LEU A 231 17.10 -7.87 1.60
CA LEU A 231 17.95 -8.13 2.76
C LEU A 231 17.73 -7.09 3.85
N VAL A 232 17.68 -5.80 3.49
CA VAL A 232 17.44 -4.72 4.47
C VAL A 232 16.03 -4.81 5.05
N LEU A 233 15.00 -5.08 4.23
CA LEU A 233 13.64 -5.28 4.74
C LEU A 233 13.52 -6.53 5.62
N SER A 234 14.37 -7.53 5.43
CA SER A 234 14.37 -8.76 6.24
C SER A 234 14.78 -8.53 7.69
N LEU A 235 15.48 -7.42 7.97
CA LEU A 235 15.85 -6.99 9.32
C LEU A 235 14.65 -6.50 10.15
N VAL A 236 13.55 -6.12 9.49
CA VAL A 236 12.34 -5.63 10.16
C VAL A 236 11.45 -6.82 10.56
N SER A 237 10.91 -6.78 11.78
CA SER A 237 10.09 -7.86 12.34
C SER A 237 8.79 -8.06 11.55
N HIS A 238 8.13 -6.95 11.23
CA HIS A 238 6.90 -6.88 10.45
C HIS A 238 7.20 -6.81 8.95
N LYS A 239 6.47 -7.61 8.17
CA LYS A 239 6.69 -7.77 6.74
C LYS A 239 5.38 -7.75 6.00
N GLU A 240 5.37 -7.05 4.88
CA GLU A 240 4.20 -6.95 4.00
C GLU A 240 4.65 -6.99 2.53
N PHE A 241 3.78 -7.52 1.65
CA PHE A 241 4.05 -7.59 0.21
C PHE A 241 4.22 -6.19 -0.41
N ARG A 242 3.44 -5.19 0.04
CA ARG A 242 3.50 -3.83 -0.51
C ARG A 242 4.84 -3.12 -0.31
N PHE A 243 5.70 -3.58 0.62
CA PHE A 243 7.05 -3.03 0.78
C PHE A 243 7.99 -3.41 -0.38
N LEU A 244 7.59 -4.35 -1.25
CA LEU A 244 8.29 -4.70 -2.47
C LEU A 244 7.90 -3.83 -3.68
N LEU A 245 6.89 -2.95 -3.57
CA LEU A 245 6.51 -2.07 -4.69
C LEU A 245 7.67 -1.19 -5.22
N PRO A 246 8.57 -0.62 -4.39
CA PRO A 246 9.66 0.21 -4.89
C PRO A 246 10.65 -0.52 -5.80
N ILE A 247 10.87 -1.82 -5.59
CA ILE A 247 11.76 -2.64 -6.44
C ILE A 247 11.04 -3.21 -7.67
N PHE A 248 9.71 -3.06 -7.74
CA PHE A 248 8.88 -3.65 -8.79
C PHE A 248 9.29 -3.20 -10.21
N PRO A 249 9.63 -1.92 -10.48
CA PRO A 249 10.11 -1.48 -11.79
C PRO A 249 11.37 -2.24 -12.25
N LEU A 250 12.32 -2.46 -11.34
CA LEU A 250 13.55 -3.21 -11.62
C LEU A 250 13.23 -4.67 -11.94
N ALA A 251 12.35 -5.29 -11.15
CA ALA A 251 11.96 -6.68 -11.35
C ALA A 251 11.26 -6.88 -12.71
N MET A 252 10.37 -5.98 -13.10
CA MET A 252 9.68 -6.04 -14.40
C MET A 252 10.63 -5.84 -15.58
N CYS A 253 11.62 -4.96 -15.46
CA CYS A 253 12.67 -4.84 -16.48
C CYS A 253 13.53 -6.12 -16.59
N VAL A 254 13.82 -6.79 -15.47
CA VAL A 254 14.52 -8.09 -15.48
C VAL A 254 13.65 -9.17 -16.14
N CYS A 255 12.36 -9.24 -15.81
CA CYS A 255 11.41 -10.14 -16.48
C CYS A 255 11.37 -9.88 -17.99
N GLY A 256 11.22 -8.62 -18.40
CA GLY A 256 11.19 -8.23 -19.81
C GLY A 256 12.46 -8.62 -20.57
N ALA A 257 13.63 -8.43 -19.96
CA ALA A 257 14.90 -8.88 -20.53
C ALA A 257 15.00 -10.42 -20.61
N GLY A 258 14.43 -11.16 -19.66
CA GLY A 258 14.36 -12.62 -19.70
C GLY A 258 13.44 -13.14 -20.81
N MET A 259 12.27 -12.52 -20.98
CA MET A 259 11.34 -12.81 -22.07
C MET A 259 11.97 -12.57 -23.45
N ALA A 260 12.76 -11.49 -23.59
CA ALA A 260 13.46 -11.17 -24.83
C ALA A 260 14.52 -12.19 -25.26
N ARG A 261 14.97 -13.09 -24.36
CA ARG A 261 15.92 -14.16 -24.71
C ARG A 261 15.24 -15.41 -25.26
N LEU A 262 13.94 -15.57 -25.05
CA LEU A 262 13.21 -16.72 -25.54
C LEU A 262 12.95 -16.57 -27.04
N PRO A 263 12.88 -17.69 -27.80
CA PRO A 263 12.35 -17.64 -29.15
C PRO A 263 10.97 -16.97 -29.13
N ARG A 264 10.67 -16.13 -30.13
CA ARG A 264 9.47 -15.28 -30.13
C ARG A 264 8.17 -16.06 -29.88
N SER A 265 8.04 -17.26 -30.43
CA SER A 265 6.90 -18.16 -30.18
C SER A 265 6.76 -18.51 -28.71
N TRP A 266 7.84 -18.96 -28.05
CA TRP A 266 7.87 -19.28 -26.62
C TRP A 266 7.61 -18.06 -25.74
N GLY A 267 8.15 -16.90 -26.09
CA GLY A 267 7.88 -15.64 -25.39
C GLY A 267 6.39 -15.27 -25.45
N ILE A 268 5.76 -15.39 -26.62
CA ILE A 268 4.33 -15.12 -26.79
C ILE A 268 3.49 -16.16 -26.01
N THR A 269 3.80 -17.46 -26.13
CA THR A 269 3.11 -18.52 -25.38
C THR A 269 3.17 -18.25 -23.88
N LEU A 270 4.36 -17.94 -23.35
CA LEU A 270 4.52 -17.61 -21.94
C LEU A 270 3.73 -16.34 -21.56
N ALA A 271 3.74 -15.29 -22.38
CA ALA A 271 2.94 -14.10 -22.12
C ALA A 271 1.43 -14.39 -22.07
N ILE A 272 0.93 -15.22 -22.98
CA ILE A 272 -0.48 -15.67 -22.98
C ILE A 272 -0.78 -16.47 -21.71
N LEU A 273 0.09 -17.40 -21.34
CA LEU A 273 -0.07 -18.19 -20.11
C LEU A 273 -0.09 -17.29 -18.86
N LEU A 274 0.81 -16.31 -18.77
CA LEU A 274 0.84 -15.34 -17.67
C LEU A 274 -0.45 -14.51 -17.65
N GLY A 275 -0.92 -14.01 -18.80
CA GLY A 275 -2.16 -13.26 -18.91
C GLY A 275 -3.38 -14.08 -18.45
N VAL A 276 -3.53 -15.29 -18.96
CA VAL A 276 -4.65 -16.19 -18.62
C VAL A 276 -4.60 -16.62 -17.15
N ALA A 277 -3.41 -16.88 -16.60
CA ALA A 277 -3.28 -17.30 -15.21
C ALA A 277 -3.54 -16.17 -14.21
N PHE A 278 -3.21 -14.92 -14.57
CA PHE A 278 -3.25 -13.79 -13.63
C PHE A 278 -4.43 -12.85 -13.78
N PHE A 279 -5.04 -12.78 -14.96
CA PHE A 279 -6.20 -11.93 -15.17
C PHE A 279 -7.41 -12.34 -14.31
N PRO A 280 -7.78 -13.63 -14.18
CA PRO A 280 -8.90 -14.04 -13.33
C PRO A 280 -8.67 -13.75 -11.83
N PRO A 281 -7.51 -14.10 -11.22
CA PRO A 281 -7.22 -13.68 -9.84
C PRO A 281 -7.24 -12.16 -9.65
N ALA A 282 -6.68 -11.39 -10.60
CA ALA A 282 -6.70 -9.94 -10.53
C ALA A 282 -8.13 -9.38 -10.51
N LEU A 283 -9.02 -9.88 -11.37
CA LEU A 283 -10.45 -9.52 -11.37
C LEU A 283 -11.13 -9.93 -10.06
N TYR A 284 -10.87 -11.14 -9.57
CA TYR A 284 -11.44 -11.62 -8.32
C TYR A 284 -11.05 -10.75 -7.12
N PHE A 285 -9.76 -10.46 -6.96
CA PHE A 285 -9.26 -9.64 -5.85
C PHE A 285 -9.56 -8.15 -6.01
N GLY A 286 -9.83 -7.69 -7.24
CA GLY A 286 -10.21 -6.31 -7.54
C GLY A 286 -11.71 -6.03 -7.38
N LEU A 287 -12.58 -7.02 -7.64
CA LEU A 287 -14.03 -6.82 -7.72
C LEU A 287 -14.84 -7.56 -6.65
N PHE A 288 -14.37 -8.73 -6.19
CA PHE A 288 -15.17 -9.62 -5.35
C PHE A 288 -14.61 -9.77 -3.93
N HIS A 289 -13.31 -9.99 -3.80
CA HIS A 289 -12.70 -10.18 -2.49
C HIS A 289 -12.81 -8.92 -1.63
N GLN A 290 -13.30 -9.08 -0.40
CA GLN A 290 -13.51 -8.04 0.61
C GLN A 290 -14.53 -6.95 0.22
N LYS A 291 -15.38 -7.17 -0.80
CA LYS A 291 -16.37 -6.17 -1.24
C LYS A 291 -17.45 -5.85 -0.20
N GLY A 292 -17.79 -6.81 0.67
CA GLY A 292 -18.91 -6.69 1.61
C GLY A 292 -18.79 -5.52 2.59
N THR A 293 -17.58 -5.08 2.94
CA THR A 293 -17.40 -3.91 3.81
C THR A 293 -17.66 -2.60 3.09
N LEU A 294 -17.52 -2.55 1.76
CA LEU A 294 -17.93 -1.40 0.96
C LEU A 294 -19.45 -1.36 0.79
N GLU A 295 -20.05 -2.49 0.40
CA GLU A 295 -21.50 -2.60 0.21
C GLU A 295 -22.28 -2.31 1.51
N ALA A 296 -21.77 -2.76 2.66
CA ALA A 296 -22.35 -2.47 3.97
C ALA A 296 -22.35 -0.96 4.27
N MET A 297 -21.26 -0.26 3.94
CA MET A 297 -21.15 1.19 4.18
C MET A 297 -22.07 1.98 3.24
N ASP A 298 -22.19 1.58 1.98
CA ASP A 298 -23.11 2.20 1.02
C ASP A 298 -24.57 2.01 1.46
N TYR A 299 -24.91 0.82 1.97
CA TYR A 299 -26.23 0.55 2.54
C TYR A 299 -26.49 1.41 3.79
N LEU A 300 -25.53 1.47 4.72
CA LEU A 300 -25.65 2.30 5.92
C LEU A 300 -25.80 3.78 5.59
N SER A 301 -25.07 4.29 4.59
CA SER A 301 -25.22 5.68 4.15
C SER A 301 -26.67 5.96 3.74
N LYS A 302 -27.29 5.06 2.98
CA LYS A 302 -28.70 5.18 2.54
C LYS A 302 -29.72 5.03 3.67
N GLU A 303 -29.44 4.20 4.68
CA GLU A 303 -30.31 4.09 5.85
C GLU A 303 -30.20 5.33 6.75
N LEU A 304 -28.99 5.90 6.87
CA LEU A 304 -28.76 7.15 7.60
C LEU A 304 -29.31 8.38 6.84
N ASP A 305 -29.44 8.33 5.52
CA ASP A 305 -30.15 9.34 4.70
C ASP A 305 -31.59 9.55 5.18
N LYS A 306 -32.26 8.48 5.60
CA LYS A 306 -33.64 8.50 6.09
C LYS A 306 -33.78 9.11 7.48
N LYS A 307 -32.67 9.30 8.22
CA LYS A 307 -32.64 9.89 9.57
C LYS A 307 -31.93 11.26 9.57
N PRO A 308 -32.64 12.37 9.28
CA PRO A 308 -32.03 13.71 9.24
C PRO A 308 -31.52 14.18 10.62
N GLY A 309 -32.09 13.67 11.72
CA GLY A 309 -31.69 13.97 13.10
C GLY A 309 -30.30 13.45 13.50
N GLY A 310 -29.60 12.75 12.61
CA GLY A 310 -28.35 12.07 12.91
C GLY A 310 -28.54 10.61 13.28
N GLY A 311 -27.45 9.94 13.61
CA GLY A 311 -27.49 8.53 13.97
C GLY A 311 -26.18 8.02 14.57
N SER A 312 -26.17 6.79 15.02
CA SER A 312 -25.04 6.17 15.68
C SER A 312 -24.78 4.76 15.17
N VAL A 313 -23.54 4.48 14.79
CA VAL A 313 -23.13 3.17 14.26
C VAL A 313 -21.98 2.61 15.07
N ALA A 314 -22.12 1.37 15.55
CA ALA A 314 -21.06 0.61 16.21
C ALA A 314 -20.54 -0.49 15.27
N PHE A 315 -19.23 -0.52 15.06
CA PHE A 315 -18.54 -1.55 14.28
C PHE A 315 -17.84 -2.51 15.23
N LEU A 316 -18.49 -3.66 15.52
CA LEU A 316 -17.94 -4.74 16.34
C LEU A 316 -17.24 -5.76 15.44
N MET A 317 -16.14 -5.31 14.87
CA MET A 317 -15.31 -6.03 13.90
C MET A 317 -13.85 -5.64 14.14
N PRO A 318 -12.86 -6.42 13.64
CA PRO A 318 -11.46 -6.02 13.69
C PRO A 318 -11.25 -4.59 13.21
N CYS A 319 -10.34 -3.86 13.85
CA CYS A 319 -10.06 -2.48 13.53
C CYS A 319 -9.77 -2.28 12.02
N HIS A 320 -10.16 -1.11 11.48
CA HIS A 320 -9.94 -0.75 10.07
C HIS A 320 -10.58 -1.68 9.02
N SER A 321 -11.57 -2.50 9.40
CA SER A 321 -12.31 -3.38 8.48
C SER A 321 -13.18 -2.63 7.46
N THR A 322 -13.70 -1.45 7.81
CA THR A 322 -14.53 -0.62 6.92
C THR A 322 -13.86 0.71 6.60
N PRO A 323 -14.18 1.33 5.45
CA PRO A 323 -13.63 2.63 5.06
C PRO A 323 -14.23 3.82 5.85
N PHE A 324 -15.14 3.55 6.79
CA PHE A 324 -15.61 4.48 7.83
C PHE A 324 -16.10 5.83 7.27
N HIS A 325 -15.62 6.96 7.82
CA HIS A 325 -16.06 8.31 7.43
C HIS A 325 -15.92 8.64 5.95
N SER A 326 -15.06 7.96 5.19
CA SER A 326 -14.93 8.25 3.75
C SER A 326 -16.17 7.86 2.94
N HIS A 327 -17.01 6.93 3.44
CA HIS A 327 -18.21 6.47 2.74
C HIS A 327 -19.51 6.97 3.39
N ILE A 328 -19.50 7.39 4.66
CA ILE A 328 -20.67 8.04 5.29
C ILE A 328 -20.62 9.56 5.12
N HIS A 329 -19.43 10.15 5.25
CA HIS A 329 -19.13 11.59 5.09
C HIS A 329 -20.16 12.55 5.74
N ARG A 330 -20.56 12.27 6.99
CA ARG A 330 -21.53 13.09 7.76
C ARG A 330 -20.99 13.47 9.13
N ARG A 331 -21.33 14.70 9.57
CA ARG A 331 -20.95 15.24 10.89
C ARG A 331 -21.94 14.88 12.00
N ASN A 332 -23.22 14.70 11.68
CA ASN A 332 -24.28 14.35 12.63
C ASN A 332 -24.39 12.84 12.89
N VAL A 333 -23.45 12.03 12.38
CA VAL A 333 -23.41 10.59 12.62
C VAL A 333 -22.24 10.26 13.53
N LYS A 334 -22.53 9.72 14.72
CA LYS A 334 -21.52 9.20 15.64
C LYS A 334 -21.14 7.78 15.20
N MET A 335 -19.86 7.52 14.97
CA MET A 335 -19.41 6.17 14.62
C MET A 335 -18.32 5.73 15.58
N LYS A 336 -18.40 4.48 16.05
CA LYS A 336 -17.44 3.85 16.95
C LYS A 336 -16.99 2.50 16.39
N PHE A 337 -15.73 2.16 16.56
CA PHE A 337 -15.18 0.87 16.17
C PHE A 337 -14.16 0.42 17.22
N LEU A 338 -13.93 -0.89 17.31
CA LEU A 338 -12.92 -1.46 18.21
C LEU A 338 -11.52 -0.99 17.81
N THR A 339 -10.81 -0.32 18.72
CA THR A 339 -9.49 0.25 18.42
C THR A 339 -8.39 -0.80 18.54
N CYS A 340 -7.32 -0.64 17.76
CA CYS A 340 -6.13 -1.48 17.84
C CYS A 340 -4.88 -0.63 18.05
N GLU A 341 -4.92 0.19 19.10
CA GLU A 341 -3.82 1.11 19.40
C GLU A 341 -2.58 0.34 19.88
N PRO A 342 -1.42 0.53 19.23
CA PRO A 342 -0.20 -0.10 19.68
C PRO A 342 0.26 0.46 21.02
N ASN A 343 1.08 -0.31 21.74
CA ASN A 343 1.59 0.06 23.06
C ASN A 343 2.67 1.15 23.04
N ILE A 344 2.33 2.35 22.57
CA ILE A 344 3.26 3.49 22.48
C ILE A 344 3.76 3.92 23.87
N LYS A 345 2.91 3.78 24.90
CA LYS A 345 3.22 4.15 26.30
C LYS A 345 3.98 3.07 27.08
N LYS A 346 4.36 1.96 26.44
CA LYS A 346 5.07 0.82 27.06
C LYS A 346 4.42 0.33 28.37
N LYS A 347 3.09 0.30 28.42
CA LYS A 347 2.34 -0.31 29.53
C LYS A 347 2.68 -1.80 29.61
N LYS A 348 2.90 -2.33 30.82
CA LYS A 348 3.09 -3.78 31.01
C LYS A 348 1.80 -4.52 30.62
N ASN A 349 1.94 -5.67 29.94
CA ASN A 349 0.82 -6.51 29.49
C ASN A 349 -0.26 -5.78 28.68
N HIS A 350 0.13 -4.82 27.85
CA HIS A 350 -0.81 -4.13 26.97
C HIS A 350 -1.42 -5.11 25.95
N VAL A 351 -2.74 -5.24 26.00
CA VAL A 351 -3.56 -5.85 24.96
C VAL A 351 -4.42 -4.72 24.38
N ASP A 352 -4.53 -4.67 23.06
CA ASP A 352 -5.38 -3.69 22.40
C ASP A 352 -6.87 -4.07 22.53
N GLU A 353 -7.75 -3.08 22.50
CA GLU A 353 -9.20 -3.24 22.72
C GLU A 353 -9.82 -4.28 21.77
N ALA A 354 -9.48 -4.23 20.48
CA ALA A 354 -9.97 -5.19 19.51
C ALA A 354 -9.53 -6.62 19.87
N ARG A 355 -8.26 -6.83 20.23
CA ARG A 355 -7.76 -8.15 20.63
C ARG A 355 -8.40 -8.64 21.92
N GLU A 356 -8.57 -7.78 22.92
CA GLU A 356 -9.26 -8.13 24.17
C GLU A 356 -10.69 -8.58 23.89
N PHE A 357 -11.41 -7.82 23.07
CA PHE A 357 -12.77 -8.16 22.63
C PHE A 357 -12.83 -9.52 21.94
N PHE A 358 -11.90 -9.82 21.02
CA PHE A 358 -11.93 -11.10 20.28
C PHE A 358 -11.37 -12.30 21.05
N LEU A 359 -10.69 -12.09 22.18
CA LEU A 359 -10.27 -13.17 23.08
C LEU A 359 -11.44 -13.68 23.94
N ASP A 360 -12.29 -12.77 24.40
CA ASP A 360 -13.54 -13.11 25.11
C ASP A 360 -14.70 -12.24 24.58
N PRO A 361 -15.33 -12.65 23.46
CA PRO A 361 -16.38 -11.86 22.82
C PRO A 361 -17.62 -11.66 23.70
N ILE A 362 -17.96 -12.63 24.55
CA ILE A 362 -19.16 -12.57 25.39
C ILE A 362 -18.99 -11.48 26.45
N ASN A 363 -17.85 -11.47 27.13
CA ASN A 363 -17.55 -10.43 28.10
C ASN A 363 -17.29 -9.08 27.41
N GLY A 364 -16.63 -9.09 26.25
CA GLY A 364 -16.42 -7.89 25.43
C GLY A 364 -17.73 -7.19 25.06
N LEU A 365 -18.77 -7.93 24.67
CA LEU A 365 -20.10 -7.39 24.38
C LEU A 365 -20.77 -6.78 25.62
N LYS A 366 -20.67 -7.45 26.77
CA LYS A 366 -21.20 -6.97 28.06
C LYS A 366 -20.51 -5.68 28.51
N MET A 367 -19.18 -5.64 28.41
CA MET A 367 -18.39 -4.45 28.76
C MET A 367 -18.61 -3.31 27.78
N TYR A 368 -18.73 -3.61 26.48
CA TYR A 368 -18.96 -2.59 25.47
C TYR A 368 -20.29 -1.89 25.72
N GLY A 369 -21.36 -2.66 25.88
CA GLY A 369 -22.73 -2.17 26.09
C GLY A 369 -23.25 -1.31 24.93
N LEU A 370 -24.46 -1.57 24.44
CA LEU A 370 -25.13 -0.59 23.57
C LEU A 370 -25.74 0.47 24.47
N GLY A 371 -24.94 1.43 24.93
CA GLY A 371 -25.40 2.48 25.84
C GLY A 371 -26.47 3.38 25.21
N GLY A 372 -27.72 2.92 25.17
CA GLY A 372 -28.98 3.61 24.81
C GLY A 372 -29.04 4.41 23.51
N MET A 373 -27.93 4.54 22.77
CA MET A 373 -27.73 5.52 21.72
C MET A 373 -27.00 4.93 20.51
N THR A 374 -27.02 3.62 20.30
CA THR A 374 -26.47 2.99 19.09
C THR A 374 -27.62 2.54 18.21
N ASP A 375 -27.79 3.16 17.04
CA ASP A 375 -28.88 2.82 16.12
C ASP A 375 -28.58 1.58 15.27
N TYR A 376 -27.32 1.41 14.88
CA TYR A 376 -26.87 0.33 13.99
C TYR A 376 -25.64 -0.37 14.54
N VAL A 377 -25.61 -1.69 14.41
CA VAL A 377 -24.47 -2.53 14.77
C VAL A 377 -24.00 -3.30 13.55
N VAL A 378 -22.72 -3.24 13.25
CA VAL A 378 -22.10 -3.91 12.09
C VAL A 378 -21.09 -4.93 12.58
N ILE A 379 -21.22 -6.17 12.12
CA ILE A 379 -20.40 -7.30 12.55
C ILE A 379 -19.97 -8.16 11.36
N TYR A 380 -19.00 -9.04 11.58
CA TYR A 380 -18.85 -10.23 10.75
C TYR A 380 -19.74 -11.37 11.25
N ASN A 381 -20.25 -12.21 10.33
CA ASN A 381 -21.10 -13.34 10.69
C ASN A 381 -20.45 -14.36 11.64
N SER A 382 -19.12 -14.42 11.67
CA SER A 382 -18.35 -15.24 12.62
C SER A 382 -18.62 -14.88 14.08
N LEU A 383 -18.92 -13.61 14.38
CA LEU A 383 -19.19 -13.13 15.74
C LEU A 383 -20.59 -13.54 16.23
N TYR A 384 -21.53 -13.84 15.33
CA TYR A 384 -22.94 -14.04 15.66
C TYR A 384 -23.18 -15.10 16.75
N LYS A 385 -22.42 -16.21 16.72
CA LYS A 385 -22.53 -17.30 17.71
C LYS A 385 -22.31 -16.83 19.14
N HIS A 386 -21.53 -15.76 19.33
CA HIS A 386 -21.22 -15.19 20.64
C HIS A 386 -22.15 -14.04 21.04
N MET A 387 -23.04 -13.60 20.13
CA MET A 387 -23.94 -12.47 20.37
C MET A 387 -25.40 -12.86 20.56
N LEU A 388 -25.75 -14.14 20.69
CA LEU A 388 -27.15 -14.56 20.77
C LEU A 388 -27.89 -13.85 21.92
N ASP A 389 -27.33 -13.91 23.13
CA ASP A 389 -27.90 -13.23 24.30
C ASP A 389 -27.94 -11.72 24.08
N PHE A 390 -26.86 -11.14 23.54
CA PHE A 390 -26.77 -9.70 23.27
C PHE A 390 -27.79 -9.21 22.22
N VAL A 391 -28.08 -10.01 21.20
CA VAL A 391 -29.09 -9.71 20.18
C VAL A 391 -30.48 -9.71 20.80
N VAL A 392 -30.74 -10.62 21.74
CA VAL A 392 -32.02 -10.70 22.46
C VAL A 392 -32.15 -9.56 23.48
N ASP A 393 -31.12 -9.33 24.30
CA ASP A 393 -31.11 -8.32 25.37
C ASP A 393 -31.34 -6.89 24.85
N TYR A 394 -30.87 -6.59 23.64
CA TYR A 394 -30.97 -5.28 23.01
C TYR A 394 -31.97 -5.21 21.84
N ASP A 395 -32.81 -6.24 21.65
CA ASP A 395 -33.81 -6.35 20.58
C ASP A 395 -33.25 -5.98 19.18
N LEU A 396 -32.09 -6.55 18.85
CA LEU A 396 -31.38 -6.24 17.61
C LEU A 396 -32.06 -6.91 16.41
N LYS A 397 -32.64 -6.09 15.54
CA LYS A 397 -33.25 -6.55 14.30
C LYS A 397 -32.22 -6.68 13.19
N PHE A 398 -32.06 -7.89 12.63
CA PHE A 398 -31.25 -8.11 11.44
C PHE A 398 -31.85 -7.34 10.25
N LEU A 399 -31.01 -6.55 9.57
CA LEU A 399 -31.41 -5.82 8.36
C LEU A 399 -30.93 -6.51 7.09
N LYS A 400 -29.62 -6.72 6.97
CA LYS A 400 -29.00 -7.23 5.74
C LYS A 400 -27.61 -7.82 5.97
N GLY A 401 -27.27 -8.83 5.17
CA GLY A 401 -25.94 -9.41 5.06
C GLY A 401 -25.33 -9.19 3.69
N PHE A 402 -24.00 -9.04 3.64
CA PHE A 402 -23.23 -8.85 2.41
C PHE A 402 -22.05 -9.82 2.36
N VAL A 403 -21.88 -10.51 1.24
CA VAL A 403 -20.73 -11.41 1.04
C VAL A 403 -19.43 -10.61 1.02
N HIS A 404 -18.52 -10.97 1.91
CA HIS A 404 -17.25 -10.30 2.10
C HIS A 404 -16.08 -11.09 1.53
N THR A 405 -15.90 -12.35 1.92
CA THR A 405 -14.74 -13.15 1.50
C THR A 405 -15.06 -14.65 1.46
N HIS A 406 -14.48 -15.36 0.49
CA HIS A 406 -14.49 -16.82 0.44
C HIS A 406 -13.40 -17.44 1.34
N PHE A 407 -12.48 -16.62 1.86
CA PHE A 407 -11.38 -17.02 2.72
C PHE A 407 -11.52 -16.33 4.08
N PRO A 408 -12.41 -16.80 4.96
CA PRO A 408 -12.56 -16.24 6.30
C PRO A 408 -11.33 -16.57 7.16
N THR A 409 -11.10 -15.76 8.19
CA THR A 409 -10.09 -16.02 9.23
C THR A 409 -10.79 -16.15 10.59
N ALA A 410 -10.02 -16.35 11.66
CA ALA A 410 -10.58 -16.46 13.01
C ALA A 410 -11.46 -15.24 13.40
N TYR A 411 -11.11 -14.05 12.94
CA TYR A 411 -11.79 -12.80 13.31
C TYR A 411 -12.53 -12.12 12.15
N VAL A 412 -12.29 -12.56 10.91
CA VAL A 412 -12.95 -12.03 9.70
C VAL A 412 -13.88 -13.09 9.14
N GLY A 413 -15.18 -12.80 9.16
CA GLY A 413 -16.21 -13.70 8.66
C GLY A 413 -16.39 -13.65 7.14
N GLN A 414 -17.18 -14.59 6.63
CA GLN A 414 -17.52 -14.66 5.20
C GLN A 414 -18.46 -13.54 4.78
N GLU A 415 -19.27 -13.03 5.70
CA GLU A 415 -20.27 -12.00 5.45
C GLU A 415 -20.19 -10.87 6.48
N VAL A 416 -20.54 -9.66 6.05
CA VAL A 416 -20.77 -8.50 6.92
C VAL A 416 -22.25 -8.35 7.15
N TRP A 417 -22.68 -8.34 8.40
CA TRP A 417 -24.08 -8.24 8.81
C TRP A 417 -24.35 -6.90 9.50
N ILE A 418 -25.53 -6.36 9.23
CA ILE A 418 -26.01 -5.10 9.81
C ILE A 418 -27.28 -5.38 10.60
N TYR A 419 -27.27 -4.92 11.85
CA TYR A 419 -28.40 -4.93 12.77
C TYR A 419 -28.84 -3.51 13.09
N LYS A 420 -30.12 -3.36 13.44
CA LYS A 420 -30.71 -2.12 13.92
C LYS A 420 -31.24 -2.35 15.33
N THR A 421 -30.92 -1.42 16.22
CA THR A 421 -31.48 -1.38 17.58
C THR A 421 -32.85 -0.73 17.52
N HIS A 422 -33.81 -1.27 18.28
CA HIS A 422 -35.18 -0.77 18.32
C HIS A 422 -35.38 0.46 19.20
#